data_AF-A0A847CF14-F1
#
_entry.id   AF-A0A847CF14-F1
#
_cell.length_a   1.000
_cell.length_b   1.000
_cell.length_c   1.000
_cell.angle_alpha   90.00
_cell.angle_beta   90.00
_cell.angle_gamma   90.00
#
_symmetry.space_group_name_H-M   'P 1'
#
loop_
_entity.id
_entity.type
_entity.pdbx_description
1 polymer ?
#
loop_
_entity_poly.entity_id
_entity_poly.type
_entity_poly.pdbx_seq_one_letter_code
_entity_poly.pdbx_strand_id
1 'polypeptide(L)' 'MKILNAIEDNEKDAFKLLESLNLEDATENEMRELLNHLRNQFKTRYKYLVGEWQGARRAKSTRNGQFVKGEEVVKYLKEI' A
#
# COMPACT_ATOMS: atom_id res chain seq x y z
N MET A 1 -8.10 15.56 -12.93
CA MET A 1 -9.05 15.27 -11.83
C MET A 1 -8.34 15.64 -10.53
N LYS A 2 -8.98 16.37 -9.59
CA LYS A 2 -8.34 16.68 -8.30
C LYS A 2 -8.15 15.39 -7.49
N ILE A 3 -7.03 15.26 -6.78
CA ILE A 3 -6.64 14.05 -6.02
C ILE A 3 -7.76 13.60 -5.07
N LEU A 4 -8.41 14.53 -4.39
CA LEU A 4 -9.49 14.26 -3.45
C LEU A 4 -10.68 13.53 -4.11
N ASN A 5 -11.06 13.90 -5.33
CA ASN A 5 -12.16 13.24 -6.05
C ASN A 5 -11.80 11.81 -6.46
N ALA A 6 -10.51 11.52 -6.65
CA ALA A 6 -10.04 10.19 -7.02
C ALA A 6 -9.91 9.25 -5.80
N ILE A 7 -9.66 9.82 -4.62
CA ILE A 7 -9.56 9.11 -3.33
C ILE A 7 -10.92 8.57 -2.85
N GLU A 8 -12.03 9.23 -3.21
CA GLU A 8 -13.39 8.79 -2.83
C GLU A 8 -13.79 7.47 -3.52
N ASP A 9 -13.14 7.12 -4.63
CA ASP A 9 -13.38 5.90 -5.40
C ASP A 9 -12.58 4.72 -4.81
N ASN A 10 -13.12 4.14 -3.73
CA ASN A 10 -12.52 3.07 -2.93
C ASN A 10 -12.31 1.75 -3.71
N GLU A 11 -12.79 1.65 -4.95
CA GLU A 11 -12.72 0.46 -5.78
C GLU A 11 -11.38 0.33 -6.51
N LYS A 12 -10.73 1.44 -6.85
CA LYS A 12 -9.50 1.42 -7.64
C LYS A 12 -8.34 0.80 -6.87
N ASP A 13 -7.61 -0.09 -7.54
CA ASP A 13 -6.34 -0.61 -7.02
C ASP A 13 -5.36 0.55 -6.77
N ALA A 14 -4.59 0.44 -5.69
CA ALA A 14 -3.69 1.50 -5.24
C ALA A 14 -2.69 1.93 -6.33
N PHE A 15 -2.21 0.99 -7.15
CA PHE A 15 -1.31 1.30 -8.25
C PHE A 15 -2.03 1.96 -9.42
N LYS A 16 -3.24 1.49 -9.77
CA LYS A 16 -4.06 2.13 -10.80
C LYS A 16 -4.46 3.56 -10.43
N LEU A 17 -4.73 3.82 -9.14
CA LEU A 17 -4.97 5.17 -8.64
C LEU A 17 -3.72 6.04 -8.89
N LEU A 18 -2.55 5.58 -8.46
CA LEU A 18 -1.27 6.29 -8.65
C LEU A 18 -0.98 6.59 -10.13
N GLU A 19 -1.18 5.63 -11.02
CA GLU A 19 -1.00 5.81 -12.48
C GLU A 19 -1.94 6.85 -13.07
N SER A 20 -3.13 7.03 -12.48
CA SER A 20 -4.15 7.96 -12.97
C SER A 20 -4.00 9.40 -12.46
N LEU A 21 -3.14 9.64 -11.47
CA LEU A 21 -2.99 10.94 -10.83
C LEU A 21 -1.82 11.73 -11.43
N ASN A 22 -2.06 13.01 -11.70
CA ASN A 22 -0.97 13.97 -11.91
C ASN A 22 -0.59 14.56 -10.54
N LEU A 23 0.65 14.31 -10.10
CA LEU A 23 1.15 14.71 -8.78
C LEU A 23 1.98 16.00 -8.83
N GLU A 24 2.30 16.53 -10.01
CA GLU A 24 3.24 17.66 -10.16
C GLU A 24 2.75 18.94 -9.47
N ASP A 25 1.44 19.18 -9.48
CA ASP A 25 0.80 20.38 -8.89
C ASP A 25 0.07 20.08 -7.56
N ALA A 26 0.30 18.90 -6.97
CA ALA A 26 -0.39 18.49 -5.76
C ALA A 26 0.05 19.33 -4.56
N THR A 27 -0.91 19.84 -3.79
CA THR A 27 -0.61 20.50 -2.52
C THR A 27 -0.11 19.48 -1.48
N GLU A 28 0.59 19.95 -0.45
CA GLU A 28 1.02 19.08 0.66
C GLU A 28 -0.16 18.34 1.30
N ASN A 29 -1.29 19.03 1.48
CA ASN A 29 -2.50 18.43 2.05
C ASN A 29 -3.05 17.32 1.16
N GLU A 30 -3.12 17.53 -0.16
CA GLU A 30 -3.58 16.48 -1.09
C GLU A 30 -2.64 15.27 -1.11
N MET A 31 -1.32 15.50 -1.04
CA MET A 31 -0.36 14.41 -0.93
C MET A 31 -0.49 13.65 0.39
N ARG A 32 -0.73 14.35 1.49
CA ARG A 32 -0.95 13.74 2.81
C ARG A 32 -2.20 12.86 2.82
N GLU A 33 -3.30 13.35 2.26
CA GLU A 33 -4.53 12.58 2.11
C GLU A 33 -4.33 11.37 1.19
N LEU A 34 -3.63 11.52 0.07
CA LEU A 34 -3.28 10.42 -0.82
C LEU A 34 -2.45 9.35 -0.10
N LEU A 35 -1.42 9.74 0.64
CA LEU A 35 -0.59 8.80 1.41
C LEU A 35 -1.41 8.05 2.47
N ASN A 36 -2.33 8.73 3.16
CA ASN A 36 -3.22 8.11 4.12
C ASN A 36 -4.18 7.11 3.45
N HIS A 37 -4.76 7.48 2.30
CA HIS A 37 -5.62 6.61 1.52
C HIS A 37 -4.87 5.37 1.05
N LEU A 38 -3.68 5.53 0.45
CA LEU A 38 -2.84 4.42 0.01
C LEU A 38 -2.48 3.52 1.20
N ARG A 39 -2.04 4.08 2.32
CA ARG A 39 -1.74 3.30 3.53
C ARG A 39 -2.94 2.45 3.97
N ASN A 40 -4.15 3.00 3.90
CA ASN A 40 -5.37 2.27 4.25
C ASN A 40 -5.66 1.13 3.25
N GLN A 41 -5.56 1.39 1.94
CA GLN A 41 -5.69 0.36 0.90
C GLN A 41 -4.68 -0.77 1.11
N PHE A 42 -3.42 -0.43 1.39
CA PHE A 42 -2.38 -1.43 1.59
C PHE A 42 -2.60 -2.27 2.85
N LYS A 43 -3.11 -1.66 3.93
CA LYS A 43 -3.41 -2.37 5.18
C LYS A 43 -4.58 -3.34 5.04
N THR A 44 -5.55 -3.04 4.19
CA THR A 44 -6.76 -3.87 3.99
C THR A 44 -6.56 -4.94 2.94
N ARG A 45 -5.93 -4.62 1.80
CA ARG A 45 -5.80 -5.53 0.66
C ARG A 45 -4.65 -6.52 0.80
N TYR A 46 -3.52 -6.08 1.34
CA TYR A 46 -2.31 -6.90 1.42
C TYR A 46 -2.02 -7.24 2.87
N LYS A 47 -1.69 -8.50 3.18
CA LYS A 47 -1.30 -8.91 4.54
C LYS A 47 0.19 -8.70 4.80
N TYR A 48 1.03 -8.92 3.78
CA TYR A 48 2.48 -8.81 3.88
C TYR A 48 3.07 -8.04 2.70
N LEU A 49 4.13 -7.26 2.97
CA LEU A 49 5.00 -6.66 1.98
C LEU A 49 6.28 -7.50 1.87
N VAL A 50 6.41 -8.25 0.78
CA VAL A 50 7.56 -9.12 0.51
C VAL A 50 8.54 -8.40 -0.41
N GLY A 51 9.83 -8.42 -0.09
CA GLY A 51 10.85 -7.76 -0.92
C GLY A 51 12.25 -7.87 -0.33
N GLU A 52 13.17 -7.09 -0.88
CA GLU A 52 14.51 -6.94 -0.31
C GLU A 52 14.52 -5.78 0.69
N TRP A 53 14.86 -6.09 1.94
CA TRP A 53 14.94 -5.13 3.03
C TRP A 53 16.30 -5.27 3.70
N GLN A 54 17.04 -4.15 3.78
CA GLN A 54 18.37 -4.13 4.40
C GLN A 54 19.31 -5.21 3.82
N GLY A 55 19.29 -5.38 2.48
CA GLY A 55 20.13 -6.35 1.78
C GLY A 55 19.72 -7.82 1.94
N ALA A 56 18.52 -8.10 2.44
CA ALA A 56 18.02 -9.47 2.62
C ALA A 56 16.56 -9.60 2.19
N ARG A 57 16.18 -10.77 1.67
CA ARG A 57 14.78 -11.10 1.36
C ARG A 57 14.00 -11.24 2.66
N ARG A 58 13.04 -10.34 2.90
CA ARG A 58 12.22 -10.30 4.11
C ARG A 58 10.78 -9.92 3.78
N ALA A 59 9.90 -10.12 4.75
CA ALA A 59 8.53 -9.68 4.68
C ALA A 59 8.16 -8.84 5.90
N LYS A 60 7.31 -7.82 5.70
CA LYS A 60 6.72 -7.01 6.77
C LYS A 60 5.21 -7.16 6.80
N SER A 61 4.63 -7.21 7.99
CA SER A 61 3.17 -7.13 8.15
C SER A 61 2.70 -5.71 7.83
N THR A 62 1.69 -5.59 6.97
CA THR A 62 1.05 -4.31 6.63
C THR A 62 0.22 -3.75 7.78
N ARG A 63 -0.11 -4.57 8.79
CA ARG A 63 -0.92 -4.16 9.94
C ARG A 63 -0.12 -3.40 10.99
N ASN A 64 1.09 -3.87 11.29
CA ASN A 64 1.92 -3.33 12.38
C ASN A 64 3.34 -2.90 11.93
N GLY A 65 3.70 -3.10 10.66
CA GLY A 65 5.00 -2.72 10.10
C GLY A 65 6.18 -3.61 10.50
N GLN A 66 5.95 -4.63 11.32
CA GLN A 66 7.00 -5.50 11.85
C GLN A 66 7.44 -6.54 10.82
N PHE A 67 8.71 -6.92 10.88
CA PHE A 67 9.19 -8.07 10.11
C PHE A 67 8.54 -9.37 10.60
N VAL A 68 8.15 -10.22 9.66
CA VAL A 68 7.52 -11.52 9.94
C VAL A 68 8.43 -12.66 9.48
N LYS A 69 8.21 -13.86 10.03
CA LYS A 69 8.94 -15.06 9.60
C LYS A 69 8.47 -15.49 8.20
N GLY A 70 9.40 -16.00 7.39
CA GLY A 70 9.06 -16.50 6.06
C GLY A 70 7.98 -17.60 6.08
N GLU A 71 8.00 -18.47 7.09
CA GLU A 71 6.99 -19.52 7.29
C GLU A 71 5.56 -18.97 7.41
N GLU A 72 5.40 -17.83 8.08
CA GLU A 72 4.10 -17.17 8.26
C GLU A 72 3.53 -16.68 6.92
N VAL A 73 4.42 -16.17 6.05
CA VAL A 73 4.08 -15.75 4.69
C VAL A 73 3.71 -16.95 3.83
N VAL A 74 4.52 -18.02 3.85
CA VAL A 74 4.26 -19.25 3.10
C VAL A 74 2.93 -19.89 3.52
N LYS A 75 2.65 -19.93 4.83
CA LYS A 75 1.38 -20.43 5.35
C LYS A 75 0.20 -19.63 4.82
N TYR A 76 0.26 -18.30 4.90
CA TYR A 76 -0.79 -17.44 4.37
C TYR A 76 -1.00 -17.66 2.87
N LEU A 77 0.06 -17.72 2.06
CA LEU A 77 -0.07 -17.93 0.60
C LEU A 77 -0.67 -19.29 0.23
N LYS A 78 -0.61 -20.30 1.11
CA LYS A 78 -1.24 -21.61 0.91
C LYS A 78 -2.71 -21.64 1.33
N GLU A 79 -3.17 -20.66 2.09
CA GLU A 79 -4.54 -20.57 2.62
C GLU A 79 -5.47 -19.68 1.75
N ILE A 80 -4.93 -19.07 0.69
CA ILE A 80 -5.65 -18.22 -0.29
C ILE A 80 -5.91 -19.04 -1.55
#